data_AF-S3NB50-F1
#
_entry.id   AF-S3NB50-F1
#
_cell.length_a   1.000
_cell.length_b   1.000
_cell.length_c   1.000
_cell.angle_alpha   90.00
_cell.angle_beta   90.00
_cell.angle_gamma   90.00
#
_symmetry.space_group_name_H-M   'P 1'
#
loop_
_entity.id
_entity.type
_entity.pdbx_description
1 polymer ?
#
loop_
_entity_poly.entity_id
_entity_poly.type
_entity_poly.pdbx_seq_one_letter_code
_entity_poly.pdbx_strand_id
1 'polypeptide(L)'
;MNDVRGGLLLLELDENTLEKYTYSLEDMRNVVIHALSESVSNYWPELALKWLQKRPEYIDSDVLYCIEDLIKDKKKYSQKVRHQAIKIRKDFLKLDALKEFVNKTV
;
A
#
# COMPACT_ATOMS: atom_id res chain seq x y z
N MET A 1 -2.94 13.71 -15.78
CA MET A 1 -2.29 12.50 -15.25
C MET A 1 -1.07 12.97 -14.48
N ASN A 2 -1.09 12.86 -13.16
CA ASN A 2 0.05 13.24 -12.32
C ASN A 2 1.23 12.30 -12.60
N ASP A 3 2.45 12.83 -12.63
CA ASP A 3 3.66 12.05 -12.89
C ASP A 3 3.86 11.02 -11.76
N VAL A 4 3.81 9.73 -12.09
CA VAL A 4 4.03 8.61 -11.16
C VAL A 4 5.35 8.77 -10.40
N ARG A 5 6.37 9.38 -11.02
CA ARG A 5 7.66 9.68 -10.37
C ARG A 5 7.49 10.67 -9.21
N GLY A 6 6.64 11.67 -9.37
CA GLY A 6 6.29 12.63 -8.32
C GLY A 6 5.60 11.93 -7.13
N GLY A 7 4.74 10.96 -7.41
CA GLY A 7 4.13 10.14 -6.37
C GLY A 7 5.12 9.22 -5.64
N LEU A 8 6.06 8.62 -6.37
CA LEU A 8 7.12 7.79 -5.75
C LEU A 8 8.01 8.63 -4.81
N LEU A 9 8.34 9.87 -5.19
CA LEU A 9 9.03 10.83 -4.32
C LEU A 9 8.25 11.13 -3.05
N LEU A 10 6.92 11.18 -3.09
CA LEU A 10 6.10 11.36 -1.88
C LEU A 10 6.19 10.18 -0.91
N LEU A 11 6.28 8.95 -1.43
CA LEU A 11 6.51 7.78 -0.59
C LEU A 11 7.86 7.88 0.16
N GLU A 12 8.85 8.52 -0.45
CA GLU A 12 10.22 8.65 0.09
C GLU A 12 10.34 9.79 1.11
N LEU A 13 9.62 10.89 0.89
CA LEU A 13 9.73 12.10 1.70
C LEU A 13 8.98 12.05 3.04
N ASP A 14 8.18 11.01 3.29
CA ASP A 14 7.39 10.76 4.51
C ASP A 14 6.71 12.02 5.11
N GLU A 15 5.43 12.20 4.78
CA GLU A 15 4.39 13.08 5.36
C GLU A 15 4.66 14.59 5.57
N ASN A 16 5.80 15.03 6.09
CA ASN A 16 6.01 16.43 6.51
C ASN A 16 6.12 17.44 5.36
N THR A 17 6.04 16.96 4.11
CA THR A 17 6.06 17.81 2.91
C THR A 17 4.81 17.68 2.03
N LEU A 18 3.81 16.89 2.45
CA LEU A 18 2.57 16.67 1.68
C LEU A 18 1.72 17.93 1.51
N GLU A 19 1.86 18.95 2.37
CA GLU A 19 1.15 20.23 2.22
C GLU A 19 1.41 20.93 0.88
N LYS A 20 2.53 20.62 0.20
CA LYS A 20 2.84 21.15 -1.13
C LYS A 20 2.26 20.35 -2.29
N TYR A 21 1.77 19.13 -2.06
CA TYR A 21 1.39 18.22 -3.12
C TYR A 21 -0.09 17.85 -3.03
N THR A 22 -0.88 18.39 -3.95
CA THR A 22 -2.31 18.10 -4.12
C THR A 22 -2.53 16.79 -4.88
N TYR A 23 -2.15 15.66 -4.28
CA TYR A 23 -2.53 14.35 -4.81
C TYR A 23 -3.92 13.97 -4.31
N SER A 24 -4.80 13.58 -5.23
CA SER A 24 -6.08 12.99 -4.87
C SER A 24 -5.88 11.59 -4.28
N LEU A 25 -6.91 11.08 -3.61
CA LEU A 25 -6.97 9.69 -3.14
C LEU A 25 -6.68 8.69 -4.27
N GLU A 26 -7.25 8.95 -5.45
CA GLU A 26 -7.08 8.11 -6.64
C GLU A 26 -5.65 8.17 -7.18
N ASP A 27 -5.02 9.35 -7.20
CA ASP A 27 -3.63 9.49 -7.64
C ASP A 27 -2.67 8.75 -6.71
N MET A 28 -2.84 8.87 -5.39
CA MET A 28 -2.02 8.14 -4.42
C MET A 28 -2.20 6.64 -4.54
N ARG A 29 -3.41 6.17 -4.82
CA ARG A 29 -3.67 4.75 -5.08
C ARG A 29 -2.87 4.25 -6.29
N ASN A 30 -2.91 4.98 -7.41
CA ASN A 30 -2.18 4.59 -8.62
C ASN A 30 -0.67 4.52 -8.38
N VAL A 31 -0.13 5.44 -7.58
CA VAL A 31 1.27 5.44 -7.16
C VAL A 31 1.62 4.22 -6.33
N VAL A 32 0.78 3.87 -5.35
CA VAL A 32 0.96 2.67 -4.52
C VAL A 32 0.91 1.40 -5.37
N ILE A 33 -0.08 1.27 -6.26
CA ILE A 33 -0.19 0.12 -7.17
C ILE A 33 1.07 0.00 -8.03
N HIS A 34 1.54 1.10 -8.61
CA HIS A 34 2.76 1.11 -9.42
C HIS A 34 3.99 0.69 -8.60
N ALA A 35 4.15 1.22 -7.39
CA ALA A 35 5.25 0.87 -6.49
C ALA A 35 5.25 -0.63 -6.10
N LEU A 36 4.06 -1.23 -5.94
CA LEU A 36 3.91 -2.64 -5.58
C LEU A 36 4.10 -3.59 -6.78
N SER A 37 3.55 -3.25 -7.93
CA SER A 37 3.44 -4.17 -9.09
C SER A 37 4.56 -4.00 -10.13
N GLU A 38 4.87 -2.75 -10.51
CA GLU A 38 5.80 -2.44 -11.61
C GLU A 38 7.24 -2.25 -11.15
N SER A 39 7.50 -2.26 -9.84
CA SER A 39 8.85 -2.10 -9.33
C SER A 39 9.78 -3.26 -9.72
N VAL A 40 10.94 -2.89 -10.26
CA VAL A 40 12.07 -3.79 -10.54
C VAL A 40 12.90 -4.14 -9.30
N SER A 41 12.63 -3.51 -8.15
CA SER A 41 13.40 -3.68 -6.91
C SER A 41 12.52 -3.81 -5.67
N ASN A 42 13.11 -4.28 -4.58
CA ASN A 42 12.45 -4.34 -3.26
C ASN A 42 12.22 -2.96 -2.62
N TYR A 43 12.86 -1.90 -3.15
CA TYR A 43 12.84 -0.56 -2.55
C TYR A 43 11.45 0.06 -2.53
N TRP A 44 10.83 0.22 -3.70
CA TRP A 44 9.51 0.84 -3.82
C TRP A 44 8.39 0.07 -3.13
N PRO A 45 8.33 -1.28 -3.22
CA PRO A 45 7.35 -2.02 -2.45
C PRO A 45 7.57 -1.89 -0.94
N GLU A 46 8.81 -1.90 -0.45
CA GLU A 46 9.07 -1.69 0.99
C GLU A 46 8.52 -0.32 1.44
N LEU A 47 8.75 0.71 0.64
CA LEU A 47 8.34 2.08 0.94
C LEU A 47 6.81 2.23 0.90
N ALA A 48 6.16 1.70 -0.14
CA ALA A 48 4.70 1.67 -0.26
C ALA A 48 4.04 0.92 0.91
N LEU A 49 4.59 -0.23 1.31
CA LEU A 49 4.06 -1.01 2.44
C LEU A 49 4.22 -0.27 3.77
N LYS A 50 5.33 0.45 4.00
CA LYS A 50 5.47 1.32 5.19
C LYS A 50 4.45 2.44 5.20
N TRP A 51 4.20 3.05 4.05
CA TRP A 51 3.21 4.11 3.92
C TRP A 51 1.79 3.60 4.20
N LEU A 52 1.42 2.46 3.61
CA LEU A 52 0.13 1.80 3.84
C LEU A 52 -0.09 1.35 5.29
N GLN A 53 0.98 1.03 6.04
CA GLN A 53 0.85 0.74 7.48
C GLN A 53 0.39 1.95 8.28
N LYS A 54 0.76 3.16 7.87
CA LYS A 54 0.33 4.40 8.52
C LYS A 54 -1.07 4.82 8.05
N ARG A 55 -1.42 4.48 6.82
CA ARG A 55 -2.66 4.90 6.14
C ARG A 55 -3.46 3.73 5.58
N PRO A 56 -4.02 2.88 6.44
CA PRO A 56 -4.77 1.70 6.01
C PRO A 56 -6.04 2.05 5.21
N GLU A 57 -6.53 3.29 5.28
CA GLU A 57 -7.70 3.78 4.52
C GLU A 57 -7.47 3.83 3.00
N TYR A 58 -6.23 3.74 2.54
CA TYR A 58 -5.87 3.66 1.12
C TYR A 58 -5.79 2.21 0.61
N ILE A 59 -6.06 1.22 1.46
CA ILE A 59 -6.10 -0.19 1.07
C ILE A 59 -7.52 -0.49 0.57
N ASP A 60 -7.66 -0.63 -0.75
CA ASP A 60 -8.86 -1.14 -1.42
C ASP A 60 -8.61 -2.54 -2.02
N SER A 61 -9.59 -3.05 -2.78
CA SER A 61 -9.49 -4.37 -3.43
C SER A 61 -8.29 -4.48 -4.38
N ASP A 62 -7.95 -3.40 -5.09
CA ASP A 62 -6.90 -3.40 -6.09
C ASP A 62 -5.52 -3.38 -5.43
N VAL A 63 -5.35 -2.53 -4.41
CA VAL A 63 -4.14 -2.52 -3.58
C VAL A 63 -3.96 -3.86 -2.86
N LEU A 64 -5.06 -4.45 -2.34
CA LEU A 64 -5.01 -5.76 -1.71
C LEU A 64 -4.59 -6.85 -2.69
N TYR A 65 -5.10 -6.83 -3.93
CA TYR A 65 -4.69 -7.75 -4.98
C TYR A 65 -3.18 -7.66 -5.25
N CYS A 66 -2.63 -6.44 -5.38
CA CYS A 66 -1.19 -6.24 -5.57
C CYS A 66 -0.36 -6.75 -4.38
N ILE A 67 -0.84 -6.54 -3.14
CA ILE A 67 -0.20 -7.07 -1.93
C ILE A 67 -0.18 -8.61 -1.97
N GLU A 68 -1.28 -9.25 -2.37
CA GLU A 68 -1.33 -10.71 -2.47
C GLU A 68 -0.40 -11.28 -3.53
N ASP A 69 -0.30 -10.62 -4.68
CA ASP A 69 0.59 -11.04 -5.76
C ASP A 69 2.05 -10.92 -5.33
N LEU A 70 2.41 -9.81 -4.68
CA LEU A 70 3.73 -9.59 -4.08
C LEU A 70 4.11 -10.70 -3.09
N ILE A 71 3.17 -11.15 -2.26
CA ILE A 71 3.42 -12.20 -1.26
C ILE A 71 3.75 -13.54 -1.94
N LYS A 72 3.10 -13.85 -3.06
CA LYS A 72 3.25 -15.11 -3.80
C LYS A 72 4.58 -15.16 -4.55
N ASP A 73 5.06 -14.04 -5.07
CA ASP A 73 6.29 -13.98 -5.86
C ASP A 73 7.56 -13.99 -4.99
N LYS A 74 8.02 -15.20 -4.67
CA LYS A 74 9.25 -15.44 -3.90
C LYS A 74 10.53 -15.15 -4.68
N LYS A 75 10.48 -15.04 -6.01
CA LYS A 75 11.64 -14.85 -6.87
C LYS A 75 11.96 -13.36 -7.03
N LYS A 76 10.92 -12.53 -7.14
CA LYS A 76 11.03 -11.08 -7.31
C LYS A 76 11.24 -10.35 -5.97
N TYR A 77 10.52 -10.76 -4.92
CA TYR A 77 10.51 -10.02 -3.65
C TYR A 77 11.21 -10.75 -2.51
N SER A 78 11.95 -9.98 -1.72
CA SER A 78 12.67 -10.47 -0.54
C SER A 78 11.72 -10.99 0.54
N GLN A 79 12.23 -11.82 1.44
CA GLN A 79 11.46 -12.30 2.59
C GLN A 79 10.95 -11.16 3.48
N LYS A 80 11.76 -10.11 3.68
CA LYS A 80 11.39 -8.95 4.49
C LYS A 80 10.15 -8.24 3.95
N VAL A 81 10.16 -7.89 2.66
CA VAL A 81 9.04 -7.20 1.99
C VAL A 81 7.78 -8.05 2.03
N ARG A 82 7.88 -9.34 1.73
CA ARG A 82 6.73 -10.27 1.79
C ARG A 82 6.17 -10.41 3.20
N HIS A 83 7.01 -10.47 4.23
CA HIS A 83 6.55 -10.50 5.62
C HIS A 83 5.80 -9.23 6.01
N GLN A 84 6.25 -8.05 5.56
CA GLN A 84 5.53 -6.79 5.77
C GLN A 84 4.17 -6.80 5.08
N ALA A 85 4.10 -7.26 3.83
CA ALA A 85 2.86 -7.42 3.09
C ALA A 85 1.88 -8.39 3.76
N ILE A 86 2.37 -9.53 4.26
CA ILE A 86 1.55 -10.49 5.02
C ILE A 86 0.95 -9.83 6.28
N LYS A 87 1.73 -9.00 6.98
CA LYS A 87 1.27 -8.30 8.17
C LYS A 87 0.12 -7.35 7.82
N ILE A 88 0.31 -6.48 6.82
CA ILE A 88 -0.71 -5.53 6.37
C ILE A 88 -1.99 -6.26 5.94
N ARG A 89 -1.87 -7.32 5.13
CA ARG A 89 -3.03 -8.11 4.72
C ARG A 89 -3.82 -8.67 5.91
N LYS A 90 -3.13 -9.22 6.91
CA LYS A 90 -3.76 -9.76 8.11
C LYS A 90 -4.46 -8.68 8.93
N ASP A 91 -3.82 -7.53 9.08
CA ASP A 91 -4.36 -6.42 9.87
C ASP A 91 -5.60 -5.83 9.18
N PHE A 92 -5.57 -5.68 7.86
CA PHE A 92 -6.72 -5.25 7.06
C PHE A 92 -7.93 -6.21 7.20
N LEU A 93 -7.72 -7.51 6.99
CA LEU A 93 -8.80 -8.50 7.10
C LEU A 93 -9.41 -8.58 8.51
N LYS A 94 -8.61 -8.36 9.56
CA LYS A 94 -9.12 -8.28 10.93
C LYS A 94 -10.00 -7.05 11.14
N LEU A 95 -9.58 -5.90 10.64
CA LEU A 95 -10.36 -4.67 10.73
C LEU A 95 -11.68 -4.78 9.97
N ASP A 96 -11.67 -5.43 8.81
CA ASP A 96 -12.87 -5.65 8.01
C ASP A 96 -13.87 -6.58 8.71
N ALA A 97 -13.38 -7.72 9.22
CA ALA A 97 -14.20 -8.64 10.01
C ALA A 97 -14.80 -7.99 11.27
N LEU A 98 -14.06 -7.09 11.93
CA LEU A 98 -14.57 -6.33 13.08
C LEU A 98 -15.68 -5.37 12.69
N LYS A 99 -15.54 -4.66 11.55
CA LYS A 99 -16.60 -3.77 11.03
C LYS A 99 -17.87 -4.53 10.71
N GLU A 100 -17.75 -5.68 10.06
CA GLU A 100 -18.91 -6.54 9.77
C GLU A 100 -19.60 -7.06 11.03
N PHE A 101 -18.84 -7.39 12.08
CA PHE A 101 -19.40 -7.84 13.35
C PHE A 101 -20.19 -6.73 14.05
N VAL A 102 -19.64 -5.52 14.12
CA VAL A 102 -20.32 -4.36 14.73
C VAL A 102 -21.63 -4.04 13.99
N ASN A 103 -21.60 -4.03 12.65
CA ASN A 103 -22.79 -3.74 11.84
C ASN A 103 -23.91 -4.79 11.94
N LYS A 104 -23.62 -6.01 12.40
CA LYS A 104 -24.64 -7.06 12.63
C LYS A 104 -25.25 -7.03 14.03
N THR A 105 -24.69 -6.24 14.94
CA THR A 105 -25.08 -6.21 16.36
C THR A 105 -25.91 -4.96 16.71
N VAL A 106 -26.12 -4.07 15.75
CA VAL A 106 -27.00 -2.88 15.81
C VAL A 106 -28.23 -3.14 14.95
#